data_AF-A0A660W4Z7-F1
#
_entry.id   AF-A0A660W4Z7-F1
#
_cell.length_a   1.000
_cell.length_b   1.000
_cell.length_c   1.000
_cell.angle_alpha   90.00
_cell.angle_beta   90.00
_cell.angle_gamma   90.00
#
_symmetry.space_group_name_H-M   'P 1'
#
loop_
_entity.id
_entity.type
_entity.pdbx_description
1 polymer ?
#
loop_
_entity_poly.entity_id
_entity_poly.type
_entity_poly.pdbx_seq_one_letter_code
_entity_poly.pdbx_strand_id
1 'polypeptide(L)'
;MDGKGIKVEVSKDRMSVLVSADAPDLAEELMLAEIETRLKSMSIKQSLEKEAVLRKLKAAKNAEGRINNLVIAEGIPVVEPVPEHIKWEKNFFASSKWAVVNEAIDRVDYRERSVSGIVRNGELLGKIVPPKAGINGMDVLGNPIVAAKPEQNRYRPGKNVRLDEKTGCIYAAMDGMVRLTKNSIEIDEVCETENVGLDSGNIRFPGAVLVRGDVEDLATIEAGGSVEVGGVVWAAKIESEGDV
;
A
#
# COMPACT_ATOMS: atom_id res chain seq x y z
N MET A 1 -25.22 -31.43 36.37
CA MET A 1 -26.30 -30.50 36.01
C MET A 1 -25.84 -29.78 34.77
N ASP A 2 -26.31 -30.24 33.60
CA ASP A 2 -25.89 -29.71 32.30
C ASP A 2 -26.40 -28.27 32.15
N GLY A 3 -25.46 -27.32 32.02
CA GLY A 3 -25.74 -25.89 31.96
C GLY A 3 -26.62 -25.55 30.75
N LYS A 4 -27.90 -25.30 31.03
CA LYS A 4 -28.96 -25.02 30.07
C LYS A 4 -28.57 -23.88 29.12
N GLY A 5 -28.57 -24.17 27.82
CA GLY A 5 -28.68 -23.19 26.73
C GLY A 5 -27.50 -22.27 26.48
N ILE A 6 -26.66 -21.94 27.46
CA ILE A 6 -25.55 -20.99 27.31
C ILE A 6 -24.24 -21.72 27.00
N LYS A 7 -23.57 -21.27 25.95
CA LYS A 7 -22.25 -21.70 25.50
C LYS A 7 -21.33 -20.49 25.49
N VAL A 8 -20.14 -20.64 26.09
CA VAL A 8 -19.08 -19.62 26.09
C VAL A 8 -17.86 -20.25 25.47
N GLU A 9 -17.32 -19.64 24.43
CA GLU A 9 -16.17 -20.15 23.68
C GLU A 9 -15.17 -19.04 23.40
N VAL A 10 -13.90 -19.43 23.32
CA VAL A 10 -12.85 -18.56 22.80
C VAL A 10 -12.72 -18.85 21.31
N SER A 11 -12.65 -17.81 20.48
CA SER A 11 -12.42 -17.93 19.03
C SER A 11 -11.13 -18.69 18.73
N LYS A 12 -11.01 -19.27 17.54
CA LYS A 12 -9.83 -20.08 17.16
C LYS A 12 -8.51 -19.30 17.21
N ASP A 13 -8.56 -18.01 16.88
CA ASP A 13 -7.44 -17.06 16.96
C ASP A 13 -7.21 -16.50 18.37
N ARG A 14 -8.07 -16.86 19.34
CA ARG A 14 -8.06 -16.39 20.72
C ARG A 14 -8.26 -14.88 20.89
N MET A 15 -8.80 -14.20 19.87
CA MET A 15 -9.03 -12.75 19.91
C MET A 15 -10.41 -12.36 20.42
N SER A 16 -11.33 -13.31 20.57
CA SER A 16 -12.68 -13.01 21.04
C SER A 16 -13.23 -14.08 21.98
N VAL A 17 -14.04 -13.64 22.92
CA VAL A 17 -14.91 -14.50 23.72
C VAL A 17 -16.33 -14.38 23.17
N LEU A 18 -16.88 -15.51 22.75
CA LEU A 18 -18.16 -15.65 22.09
C LEU A 18 -19.17 -16.28 23.05
N VAL A 19 -20.38 -15.73 23.07
CA VAL A 19 -21.53 -16.29 23.79
C VAL A 19 -22.62 -16.68 22.80
N SER A 20 -23.06 -17.92 22.89
CA SER A 20 -24.27 -18.39 22.23
C SER A 20 -25.25 -18.88 23.29
N ALA A 21 -26.52 -18.49 23.19
CA ALA A 21 -27.54 -18.84 24.18
C ALA A 21 -28.84 -19.26 23.48
N ASP A 22 -29.34 -20.46 23.81
CA ASP A 22 -30.71 -20.90 23.54
C ASP A 22 -31.46 -20.96 24.87
N ALA A 23 -31.78 -19.78 25.40
CA ALA A 23 -32.38 -19.59 26.73
C ALA A 23 -33.32 -18.36 26.73
N PRO A 24 -34.46 -18.42 26.02
CA PRO A 24 -35.34 -17.27 25.79
C PRO A 24 -35.87 -16.65 27.09
N ASP A 25 -36.19 -17.48 28.08
CA ASP A 25 -36.80 -17.06 29.35
C ASP A 25 -35.79 -16.64 30.43
N LEU A 26 -34.49 -16.72 30.13
CA LEU A 26 -33.45 -16.40 31.11
C LEU A 26 -33.16 -14.89 31.11
N ALA A 27 -33.27 -14.28 32.30
CA ALA A 27 -32.91 -12.89 32.52
C ALA A 27 -31.41 -12.65 32.25
N GLU A 28 -31.06 -11.49 31.71
CA GLU A 28 -29.67 -11.20 31.32
C GLU A 28 -28.72 -11.16 32.51
N GLU A 29 -29.19 -10.77 33.69
CA GLU A 29 -28.41 -10.78 34.93
C GLU A 29 -28.01 -12.21 35.35
N LEU A 30 -28.90 -13.18 35.13
CA LEU A 30 -28.60 -14.60 35.35
C LEU A 30 -27.70 -15.17 34.25
N MET A 31 -27.90 -14.76 32.99
CA MET A 31 -26.98 -15.10 31.90
C MET A 31 -25.56 -14.60 32.19
N LEU A 32 -25.42 -13.35 32.66
CA LEU A 32 -24.14 -12.77 33.02
C LEU A 32 -23.46 -13.56 34.14
N ALA A 33 -24.19 -13.97 35.18
CA ALA A 33 -23.64 -14.79 36.27
C ALA A 33 -23.10 -16.15 35.80
N GLU A 34 -23.82 -16.81 34.87
CA GLU A 34 -23.37 -18.07 34.26
C GLU A 34 -22.14 -17.84 33.36
N ILE A 35 -22.14 -16.77 32.55
CA ILE A 35 -21.00 -16.36 31.73
C ILE A 35 -19.77 -16.15 32.63
N GLU A 36 -19.88 -15.36 33.71
CA GLU A 36 -18.78 -15.09 34.63
C GLU A 36 -18.23 -16.37 35.28
N THR A 37 -19.11 -17.33 35.61
CA THR A 37 -18.71 -18.63 36.15
C THR A 37 -17.89 -19.43 35.14
N ARG A 38 -18.27 -19.41 33.85
CA ARG A 38 -17.56 -20.08 32.77
C ARG A 38 -16.25 -19.39 32.41
N LEU A 39 -16.19 -18.07 32.40
CA LEU A 39 -14.93 -17.35 32.15
C LEU A 39 -13.87 -17.65 33.20
N LYS A 40 -14.28 -17.76 34.48
CA LYS A 40 -13.40 -18.16 35.58
C LYS A 40 -12.84 -19.57 35.38
N SER A 41 -13.66 -20.53 34.96
CA SER A 41 -13.19 -21.90 34.70
C SER A 41 -12.26 -22.00 33.47
N MET A 42 -12.40 -21.07 32.52
CA MET A 42 -11.55 -20.96 31.32
C MET A 42 -10.24 -20.18 31.56
N SER A 43 -9.95 -19.73 32.78
CA SER A 43 -8.77 -18.90 33.12
C SER A 43 -8.65 -17.61 32.32
N ILE A 44 -9.78 -17.05 31.86
CA ILE A 44 -9.82 -15.75 31.17
C ILE A 44 -9.56 -14.66 32.22
N LYS A 45 -8.44 -13.95 32.07
CA LYS A 45 -7.99 -12.93 33.03
C LYS A 45 -8.62 -11.56 32.79
N GLN A 46 -9.28 -11.37 31.65
CA GLN A 46 -9.87 -10.09 31.29
C GLN A 46 -11.12 -9.82 32.14
N SER A 47 -11.14 -8.67 32.83
CA SER A 47 -12.33 -8.23 33.55
C SER A 47 -13.38 -7.78 32.56
N LEU A 48 -14.56 -8.39 32.60
CA LEU A 48 -15.71 -7.91 31.84
C LEU A 48 -16.26 -6.63 32.46
N GLU A 49 -16.62 -5.67 31.61
CA GLU A 49 -17.43 -4.53 32.02
C GLU A 49 -18.90 -4.96 32.06
N LYS A 50 -19.42 -5.21 33.25
CA LYS A 50 -20.72 -5.87 33.47
C LYS A 50 -21.87 -5.15 32.76
N GLU A 51 -21.92 -3.82 32.83
CA GLU A 51 -22.98 -3.03 32.20
C GLU A 51 -22.94 -3.13 30.67
N ALA A 52 -21.76 -3.02 30.06
CA ALA A 52 -21.60 -3.20 28.62
C ALA A 52 -22.03 -4.60 28.15
N VAL A 53 -21.68 -5.66 28.89
CA VAL A 53 -22.09 -7.02 28.54
C VAL A 53 -23.61 -7.19 28.66
N LEU A 54 -24.25 -6.66 29.71
CA LEU A 54 -25.72 -6.67 29.82
C LEU A 54 -26.40 -5.96 28.66
N ARG A 55 -25.89 -4.80 28.25
CA ARG A 55 -26.41 -4.07 27.07
C ARG A 55 -26.28 -4.91 25.80
N LYS A 56 -25.12 -5.55 25.59
CA LYS A 56 -24.88 -6.44 24.46
C LYS A 56 -25.82 -7.65 24.45
N LEU A 57 -26.03 -8.29 25.60
CA LEU A 57 -26.95 -9.43 25.74
C LEU A 57 -28.40 -9.04 25.38
N LYS A 58 -28.87 -7.89 25.89
CA LYS A 58 -30.21 -7.37 25.59
C LYS A 58 -30.39 -7.07 24.10
N ALA A 59 -29.39 -6.48 23.46
CA ALA A 59 -29.43 -6.14 22.05
C ALA A 59 -29.29 -7.34 21.09
N ALA A 60 -28.64 -8.43 21.54
CA ALA A 60 -28.32 -9.58 20.70
C ALA A 60 -29.41 -10.67 20.65
N LYS A 61 -30.41 -10.61 21.54
CA LYS A 61 -31.54 -11.54 21.52
C LYS A 61 -32.36 -11.34 20.25
N ASN A 62 -32.52 -12.39 19.46
CA ASN A 62 -33.42 -12.39 18.30
C ASN A 62 -34.90 -12.54 18.74
N ALA A 63 -35.82 -12.58 17.77
CA ALA A 63 -37.25 -12.74 18.03
C ALA A 63 -37.62 -14.04 18.79
N GLU A 64 -36.74 -15.04 18.75
CA GLU A 64 -36.88 -16.33 19.46
C GLU A 64 -36.14 -16.32 20.81
N GLY A 65 -35.60 -15.19 21.25
CA GLY A 65 -34.83 -15.06 22.49
C GLY A 65 -33.45 -15.73 22.44
N ARG A 66 -32.95 -16.06 21.25
CA ARG A 66 -31.65 -16.72 21.04
C ARG A 66 -30.55 -15.70 20.78
N ILE A 67 -29.34 -16.05 21.22
CA ILE A 67 -28.10 -15.31 20.99
C ILE A 67 -27.13 -16.23 20.23
N ASN A 68 -26.49 -15.73 19.18
CA ASN A 68 -25.53 -16.50 18.39
C ASN A 68 -24.20 -15.75 18.27
N ASN A 69 -23.12 -16.34 18.78
CA ASN A 69 -21.74 -15.87 18.67
C ASN A 69 -21.55 -14.38 19.05
N LEU A 70 -22.21 -13.93 20.12
CA LEU A 70 -22.06 -12.58 20.63
C LEU A 70 -20.66 -12.37 21.22
N VAL A 71 -19.93 -11.38 20.73
CA VAL A 71 -18.61 -11.00 21.27
C VAL A 71 -18.77 -10.20 22.57
N ILE A 72 -18.36 -10.79 23.68
CA ILE A 72 -18.43 -10.16 25.02
C ILE A 72 -17.08 -9.62 25.51
N ALA A 73 -15.97 -10.11 24.95
CA ALA A 73 -14.61 -9.67 25.27
C ALA A 73 -13.72 -9.80 24.03
N GLU A 74 -12.75 -8.90 23.91
CA GLU A 74 -11.82 -8.82 22.78
C GLU A 74 -10.39 -8.71 23.29
N GLY A 75 -9.48 -9.41 22.61
CA GLY A 75 -8.04 -9.23 22.82
C GLY A 75 -7.58 -7.86 22.33
N ILE A 76 -6.36 -7.50 22.69
CA ILE A 76 -5.66 -6.33 22.14
C ILE A 76 -4.95 -6.82 20.88
N PRO A 77 -5.37 -6.43 19.66
CA PRO A 77 -4.71 -6.87 18.44
C PRO A 77 -3.28 -6.32 18.37
N VAL A 78 -2.41 -7.03 17.67
CA VAL A 78 -1.09 -6.48 17.30
C VAL A 78 -1.27 -5.29 16.38
N VAL A 79 -0.44 -4.26 16.56
CA VAL A 79 -0.27 -3.23 15.54
C VAL A 79 0.90 -3.67 14.66
N GLU A 80 0.63 -3.88 13.39
CA GLU A 80 1.65 -4.33 12.44
C GLU A 80 2.80 -3.31 12.32
N PRO A 81 4.05 -3.78 12.17
CA PRO A 81 5.17 -2.90 11.88
C PRO A 81 5.00 -2.23 10.51
N VAL A 82 5.60 -1.06 10.36
CA VAL A 82 5.75 -0.41 9.04
C VAL A 82 7.18 -0.66 8.57
N PRO A 83 7.40 -1.33 7.42
CA PRO A 83 8.74 -1.53 6.89
C PRO A 83 9.39 -0.22 6.45
N GLU A 84 10.71 -0.23 6.35
CA GLU A 84 11.42 0.84 5.65
C GLU A 84 10.89 0.95 4.22
N HIS A 85 10.56 2.17 3.81
CA HIS A 85 10.03 2.47 2.47
C HIS A 85 10.44 3.87 2.05
N ILE A 86 10.35 4.14 0.74
CA ILE A 86 10.56 5.49 0.21
C ILE A 86 9.20 6.18 0.11
N LYS A 87 9.08 7.34 0.74
CA LYS A 87 8.01 8.29 0.46
C LYS A 87 8.43 9.13 -0.74
N TRP A 88 7.89 8.79 -1.91
CA TRP A 88 8.15 9.53 -3.15
C TRP A 88 7.48 10.90 -3.15
N GLU A 89 8.12 11.87 -3.80
CA GLU A 89 7.57 13.22 -3.96
C GLU A 89 6.40 13.24 -4.95
N LYS A 90 6.50 12.42 -6.00
CA LYS A 90 5.44 12.19 -7.00
C LYS A 90 5.50 10.74 -7.50
N ASN A 91 4.54 10.34 -8.32
CA ASN A 91 4.58 9.02 -8.94
C ASN A 91 5.51 9.03 -10.18
N PHE A 92 6.76 8.59 -10.01
CA PHE A 92 7.74 8.47 -11.10
C PHE A 92 7.52 7.24 -11.99
N PHE A 93 6.64 6.32 -11.59
CA PHE A 93 6.45 5.01 -12.25
C PHE A 93 5.06 4.84 -12.86
N ALA A 94 4.27 5.91 -12.92
CA ALA A 94 2.98 5.87 -13.58
C ALA A 94 3.17 5.61 -15.08
N SER A 95 2.50 4.60 -15.63
CA SER A 95 2.32 4.56 -17.08
C SER A 95 1.39 5.71 -17.46
N SER A 96 1.85 6.56 -18.37
CA SER A 96 1.14 7.78 -18.75
C SER A 96 -0.20 7.42 -19.40
N LYS A 97 -1.29 7.49 -18.61
CA LYS A 97 -2.67 7.30 -19.06
C LYS A 97 -3.48 8.59 -19.15
N TRP A 98 -2.88 9.72 -18.79
CA TRP A 98 -3.57 11.00 -18.79
C TRP A 98 -3.15 11.78 -20.04
N ALA A 99 -4.13 12.15 -20.85
CA ALA A 99 -3.95 13.05 -21.98
C ALA A 99 -3.82 14.48 -21.48
N VAL A 100 -2.92 15.27 -22.06
CA VAL A 100 -2.81 16.70 -21.80
C VAL A 100 -3.96 17.41 -22.55
N VAL A 101 -4.67 18.30 -21.86
CA VAL A 101 -5.63 19.20 -22.53
C VAL A 101 -4.83 20.28 -23.23
N ASN A 102 -4.96 20.38 -24.55
CA ASN A 102 -4.35 21.46 -25.30
C ASN A 102 -5.23 22.71 -25.16
N GLU A 103 -4.81 23.63 -24.27
CA GLU A 103 -5.54 24.85 -23.94
C GLU A 103 -5.74 25.79 -25.14
N ALA A 104 -4.92 25.67 -26.19
CA ALA A 104 -5.03 26.52 -27.38
C ALA A 104 -6.16 26.11 -28.34
N ILE A 105 -6.63 24.86 -28.28
CA ILE A 105 -7.65 24.32 -29.19
C ILE A 105 -8.83 23.67 -28.48
N ASP A 106 -8.91 23.76 -27.14
CA ASP A 106 -9.95 23.17 -26.29
C ASP A 106 -10.26 21.71 -26.68
N ARG A 107 -9.19 20.95 -26.97
CA ARG A 107 -9.24 19.53 -27.31
C ARG A 107 -8.23 18.76 -26.48
N VAL A 108 -8.65 17.57 -26.08
CA VAL A 108 -7.79 16.59 -25.41
C VAL A 108 -6.78 16.07 -26.42
N ASP A 109 -5.50 16.35 -26.21
CA ASP A 109 -4.41 15.81 -27.03
C ASP A 109 -3.92 14.52 -26.39
N TYR A 110 -4.39 13.40 -26.93
CA TYR A 110 -4.03 12.07 -26.45
C TYR A 110 -2.57 11.70 -26.72
N ARG A 111 -1.83 12.49 -27.53
CA ARG A 111 -0.41 12.29 -27.86
C ARG A 111 0.54 13.05 -26.96
N GLU A 112 0.14 14.21 -26.43
CA GLU A 112 0.89 14.89 -25.38
C GLU A 112 0.62 14.16 -24.05
N ARG A 113 1.47 13.17 -23.75
CA ARG A 113 1.52 12.50 -22.46
C ARG A 113 2.89 12.74 -21.88
N SER A 114 2.98 13.38 -20.72
CA SER A 114 4.29 13.50 -20.06
C SER A 114 4.76 12.11 -19.66
N VAL A 115 5.96 11.72 -20.08
CA VAL A 115 6.59 10.50 -19.58
C VAL A 115 6.83 10.72 -18.09
N SER A 116 6.09 9.97 -17.27
CA SER A 116 6.29 10.05 -15.81
C SER A 116 7.66 9.45 -15.50
N GLY A 117 8.44 10.14 -14.66
CA GLY A 117 9.77 9.67 -14.29
C GLY A 117 10.93 10.55 -14.76
N ILE A 118 10.71 11.49 -15.67
CA ILE A 118 11.76 12.46 -16.06
C ILE A 118 12.02 13.43 -14.90
N VAL A 119 13.30 13.62 -14.58
CA VAL A 119 13.78 14.49 -13.51
C VAL A 119 14.95 15.34 -13.97
N ARG A 120 15.17 16.46 -13.26
CA ARG A 120 16.34 17.32 -13.43
C ARG A 120 17.37 17.10 -12.33
N ASN A 121 18.63 17.44 -12.60
CA ASN A 121 19.70 17.45 -11.62
C ASN A 121 19.29 18.27 -10.38
N GLY A 122 19.43 17.66 -9.21
CA GLY A 122 19.08 18.26 -7.92
C GLY A 122 17.61 18.11 -7.54
N GLU A 123 16.75 17.56 -8.39
CA GLU A 123 15.34 17.32 -8.06
C GLU A 123 15.20 16.31 -6.92
N LEU A 124 14.31 16.59 -5.97
CA LEU A 124 13.97 15.68 -4.88
C LEU A 124 13.11 14.53 -5.42
N LEU A 125 13.61 13.31 -5.29
CA LEU A 125 12.87 12.10 -5.68
C LEU A 125 11.94 11.65 -4.54
N GLY A 126 12.42 11.75 -3.30
CA GLY A 126 11.66 11.33 -2.14
C GLY A 126 12.54 11.21 -0.91
N LYS A 127 12.00 10.54 0.10
CA LYS A 127 12.67 10.36 1.39
C LYS A 127 12.53 8.93 1.90
N ILE A 128 13.64 8.35 2.36
CA ILE A 128 13.64 7.09 3.09
C ILE A 128 12.95 7.31 4.44
N VAL A 129 11.86 6.58 4.67
CA VAL A 129 11.13 6.57 5.92
C VAL A 129 11.61 5.36 6.73
N PRO A 130 12.20 5.57 7.92
CA PRO A 130 12.74 4.49 8.72
C PRO A 130 11.63 3.52 9.16
N PRO A 131 11.99 2.25 9.43
CA PRO A 131 11.04 1.25 9.88
C PRO A 131 10.39 1.66 11.21
N LYS A 132 9.09 1.41 11.35
CA LYS A 132 8.35 1.61 12.60
C LYS A 132 8.05 0.25 13.21
N ALA A 133 8.44 0.06 14.47
CA ALA A 133 8.10 -1.15 15.21
C ALA A 133 6.58 -1.29 15.36
N GLY A 134 6.10 -2.52 15.28
CA GLY A 134 4.74 -2.87 15.66
C GLY A 134 4.55 -2.77 17.17
N ILE A 135 3.31 -2.89 17.62
CA ILE A 135 2.94 -2.90 19.04
C ILE A 135 2.43 -4.29 19.38
N ASN A 136 3.00 -4.88 20.43
CA ASN A 136 2.56 -6.18 20.93
C ASN A 136 1.08 -6.13 21.32
N GLY A 137 0.37 -7.19 20.99
CA GLY A 137 -1.01 -7.43 21.39
C GLY A 137 -1.10 -8.34 22.60
N MET A 138 -2.32 -8.73 22.92
CA MET A 138 -2.65 -9.67 23.98
C MET A 138 -3.95 -10.40 23.61
N ASP A 139 -3.95 -11.73 23.70
CA ASP A 139 -5.17 -12.51 23.48
C ASP A 139 -6.14 -12.41 24.66
N VAL A 140 -7.37 -12.93 24.52
CA VAL A 140 -8.39 -12.86 25.61
C VAL A 140 -8.01 -13.68 26.85
N LEU A 141 -7.01 -14.56 26.76
CA LEU A 141 -6.49 -15.37 27.87
C LEU A 141 -5.37 -14.62 28.63
N GLY A 142 -4.93 -13.48 28.13
CA GLY A 142 -3.83 -12.69 28.68
C GLY A 142 -2.45 -13.14 28.22
N ASN A 143 -2.35 -13.96 27.16
CA ASN A 143 -1.07 -14.29 26.55
C ASN A 143 -0.61 -13.14 25.66
N PRO A 144 0.67 -12.70 25.76
CA PRO A 144 1.19 -11.68 24.87
C PRO A 144 1.28 -12.19 23.44
N ILE A 145 0.87 -11.36 22.49
CA ILE A 145 1.05 -11.59 21.06
C ILE A 145 2.18 -10.67 20.58
N VAL A 146 3.32 -11.24 20.22
CA VAL A 146 4.50 -10.45 19.82
C VAL A 146 4.30 -9.94 18.40
N ALA A 147 4.42 -8.62 18.22
CA ALA A 147 4.38 -8.02 16.90
C ALA A 147 5.60 -8.45 16.07
N ALA A 148 5.43 -8.58 14.76
CA ALA A 148 6.54 -8.86 13.86
C ALA A 148 7.60 -7.75 13.92
N LYS A 149 8.86 -8.10 13.63
CA LYS A 149 9.91 -7.10 13.47
C LYS A 149 9.73 -6.39 12.13
N PRO A 150 9.87 -5.06 12.07
CA PRO A 150 9.81 -4.36 10.79
C PRO A 150 10.95 -4.80 9.88
N GLU A 151 10.66 -4.96 8.59
CA GLU A 151 11.69 -5.20 7.59
C GLU A 151 12.55 -3.94 7.40
N GLN A 152 13.86 -4.17 7.32
CA GLN A 152 14.84 -3.14 7.01
C GLN A 152 15.27 -3.27 5.55
N ASN A 153 14.46 -2.70 4.66
CA ASN A 153 14.79 -2.62 3.24
C ASN A 153 15.89 -1.58 3.05
N ARG A 154 17.16 -1.97 3.14
CA ARG A 154 18.30 -1.05 2.98
C ARG A 154 18.34 -0.47 1.56
N TYR A 155 17.55 0.56 1.29
CA TYR A 155 17.58 1.26 0.02
C TYR A 155 18.94 1.88 -0.17
N ARG A 156 19.54 1.67 -1.35
CA ARG A 156 20.82 2.27 -1.68
C ARG A 156 20.65 3.25 -2.85
N PRO A 157 21.34 4.39 -2.82
CA PRO A 157 21.48 5.20 -4.04
C PRO A 157 22.23 4.35 -5.06
N GLY A 158 21.65 4.21 -6.25
CA GLY A 158 22.32 3.60 -7.38
C GLY A 158 23.01 4.65 -8.25
N LYS A 159 23.21 4.31 -9.53
CA LYS A 159 23.82 5.22 -10.49
C LYS A 159 23.05 6.55 -10.55
N ASN A 160 23.80 7.66 -10.55
CA ASN A 160 23.28 9.01 -10.77
C ASN A 160 22.25 9.48 -9.72
N VAL A 161 22.28 8.92 -8.51
CA VAL A 161 21.43 9.31 -7.38
C VAL A 161 22.27 9.71 -6.18
N ARG A 162 21.87 10.78 -5.50
CA ARG A 162 22.50 11.26 -4.27
C ARG A 162 21.59 11.06 -3.07
N LEU A 163 22.05 10.33 -2.06
CA LEU A 163 21.38 10.19 -0.76
C LEU A 163 22.00 11.17 0.24
N ASP A 164 21.17 11.93 0.94
CA ASP A 164 21.57 12.64 2.16
C ASP A 164 21.33 11.75 3.37
N GLU A 165 22.41 11.15 3.89
CA GLU A 165 22.39 10.24 5.05
C GLU A 165 21.81 10.88 6.33
N LYS A 166 21.85 12.21 6.47
CA LYS A 166 21.30 12.88 7.66
C LYS A 166 19.79 13.01 7.60
N THR A 167 19.26 13.29 6.42
CA THR A 167 17.83 13.60 6.23
C THR A 167 17.04 12.43 5.65
N GLY A 168 17.72 11.45 5.04
CA GLY A 168 17.13 10.36 4.26
C GLY A 168 16.60 10.81 2.90
N CYS A 169 16.84 12.06 2.49
CA CYS A 169 16.35 12.60 1.23
C CYS A 169 17.18 12.11 0.05
N ILE A 170 16.49 11.79 -1.03
CA ILE A 170 17.04 11.20 -2.26
C ILE A 170 16.90 12.23 -3.37
N TYR A 171 18.01 12.55 -4.03
CA TYR A 171 18.07 13.56 -5.07
C TYR A 171 18.61 12.98 -6.37
N ALA A 172 18.14 13.52 -7.48
CA ALA A 172 18.74 13.31 -8.78
C ALA A 172 20.14 13.95 -8.82
N ALA A 173 21.14 13.22 -9.33
CA ALA A 173 22.48 13.77 -9.57
C ALA A 173 22.68 14.26 -11.01
N MET A 174 21.71 14.00 -11.89
CA MET A 174 21.66 14.48 -13.28
C MET A 174 20.23 14.49 -13.82
N ASP A 175 20.07 15.04 -15.02
CA ASP A 175 18.83 14.96 -15.79
C ASP A 175 18.67 13.54 -16.37
N GLY A 176 17.46 12.98 -16.32
CA GLY A 176 17.23 11.65 -16.86
C GLY A 176 15.93 11.01 -16.38
N MET A 177 15.83 9.68 -16.52
CA MET A 177 14.66 8.89 -16.17
C MET A 177 14.89 8.12 -14.87
N VAL A 178 13.97 8.26 -13.90
CA VAL A 178 14.02 7.50 -12.65
C VAL A 178 13.69 6.03 -12.92
N ARG A 179 14.61 5.13 -12.57
CA ARG A 179 14.39 3.67 -12.56
C ARG A 179 14.49 3.14 -11.14
N LEU A 180 13.54 2.29 -10.77
CA LEU A 180 13.60 1.51 -9.54
C LEU A 180 13.94 0.06 -9.90
N THR A 181 15.11 -0.40 -9.47
CA THR A 181 15.43 -1.83 -9.45
C THR A 181 15.11 -2.38 -8.06
N LYS A 182 15.30 -3.70 -7.84
CA LYS A 182 14.83 -4.40 -6.62
C LYS A 182 15.07 -3.63 -5.31
N ASN A 183 16.25 -3.01 -5.12
CA ASN A 183 16.60 -2.24 -3.92
C ASN A 183 17.41 -0.95 -4.21
N SER A 184 17.46 -0.51 -5.48
CA SER A 184 18.30 0.62 -5.91
C SER A 184 17.50 1.58 -6.77
N ILE A 185 17.68 2.87 -6.50
CA ILE A 185 17.09 3.97 -7.28
C ILE A 185 18.18 4.52 -8.16
N GLU A 186 17.91 4.62 -9.45
CA GLU A 186 18.88 4.99 -10.46
C GLU A 186 18.28 6.04 -11.39
N ILE A 187 19.14 6.86 -11.98
CA ILE A 187 18.75 7.77 -13.06
C ILE A 187 19.46 7.33 -14.33
N ASP A 188 18.65 6.90 -15.30
CA ASP A 188 19.14 6.56 -16.61
C ASP A 188 19.22 7.77 -17.50
N GLU A 189 20.31 7.80 -18.25
CA GLU A 189 20.61 8.81 -19.28
C GLU A 189 19.97 8.43 -20.62
N VAL A 190 19.33 7.26 -20.67
CA VAL A 190 18.66 6.69 -21.84
C VAL A 190 17.20 6.43 -21.49
N CYS A 191 16.28 6.99 -22.27
CA CYS A 191 14.87 6.66 -22.22
C CYS A 191 14.62 5.49 -23.17
N GLU A 192 14.30 4.32 -22.60
CA GLU A 192 14.02 3.11 -23.36
C GLU A 192 12.51 2.84 -23.41
N THR A 193 11.98 2.57 -24.61
CA THR A 193 10.57 2.23 -24.82
C THR A 193 10.42 1.17 -25.92
N GLU A 194 9.31 0.42 -25.90
CA GLU A 194 9.00 -0.56 -26.94
C GLU A 194 8.57 0.12 -28.24
N ASN A 195 7.53 0.97 -28.23
CA ASN A 195 7.06 1.69 -29.41
C ASN A 195 6.74 3.15 -29.07
N VAL A 196 6.76 4.03 -30.06
CA VAL A 196 6.34 5.44 -29.94
C VAL A 196 5.15 5.69 -30.84
N GLY A 197 4.02 6.13 -30.29
CA GLY A 197 2.78 6.24 -31.04
C GLY A 197 1.63 6.84 -30.24
N LEU A 198 0.39 6.61 -30.68
CA LEU A 198 -0.80 7.18 -30.01
C LEU A 198 -0.94 6.67 -28.56
N ASP A 199 -0.53 5.42 -28.33
CA ASP A 199 -0.67 4.74 -27.04
C ASP A 199 0.45 5.08 -26.05
N SER A 200 1.68 5.31 -26.51
CA SER A 200 2.80 5.72 -25.65
C SER A 200 2.93 7.24 -25.52
N GLY A 201 2.49 8.00 -26.52
CA GLY A 201 2.63 9.45 -26.61
C GLY A 201 3.97 9.89 -27.21
N ASN A 202 4.10 11.20 -27.41
CA ASN A 202 5.35 11.83 -27.83
C ASN A 202 6.42 11.73 -26.73
N ILE A 203 7.69 11.66 -27.12
CA ILE A 203 8.82 11.62 -26.20
C ILE A 203 9.59 12.93 -26.28
N ARG A 204 9.78 13.57 -25.13
CA ARG A 204 10.74 14.68 -24.96
C ARG A 204 11.68 14.31 -23.82
N PHE A 205 12.94 14.06 -24.12
CA PHE A 205 13.90 13.53 -23.15
C PHE A 205 15.27 14.21 -23.27
N PRO A 206 15.88 14.67 -22.16
CA PRO A 206 17.16 15.39 -22.21
C PRO A 206 18.37 14.52 -22.57
N GLY A 207 18.23 13.18 -22.52
CA GLY A 207 19.29 12.23 -22.88
C GLY A 207 19.00 11.50 -24.18
N ALA A 208 19.61 10.32 -24.33
CA ALA A 208 19.39 9.47 -25.50
C ALA A 208 18.04 8.75 -25.43
N VAL A 209 17.46 8.42 -26.59
CA VAL A 209 16.19 7.68 -26.69
C VAL A 209 16.44 6.39 -27.45
N LEU A 210 16.07 5.25 -26.86
CA LEU A 210 16.09 3.94 -27.51
C LEU A 210 14.66 3.42 -27.68
N VAL A 211 14.23 3.29 -28.93
CA VAL A 211 12.96 2.67 -29.30
C VAL A 211 13.25 1.26 -29.80
N ARG A 212 12.80 0.23 -29.09
CA ARG A 212 13.09 -1.18 -29.46
C ARG A 212 12.34 -1.64 -30.70
N GLY A 213 11.12 -1.17 -30.86
CA GLY A 213 10.21 -1.45 -31.97
C GLY A 213 9.98 -0.22 -32.82
N ASP A 214 8.72 0.06 -33.12
CA ASP A 214 8.36 0.99 -34.18
C ASP A 214 8.01 2.40 -33.67
N VAL A 215 8.13 3.37 -34.57
CA VAL A 215 7.69 4.76 -34.38
C VAL A 215 6.54 5.06 -35.35
N GLU A 216 5.33 5.09 -34.81
CA GLU A 216 4.07 5.25 -35.53
C GLU A 216 3.95 6.62 -36.25
N ASP A 217 3.02 6.67 -37.20
CA ASP A 217 2.73 7.88 -37.97
C ASP A 217 2.34 9.06 -37.05
N LEU A 218 2.88 10.24 -37.36
CA LEU A 218 2.69 11.49 -36.62
C LEU A 218 3.23 11.49 -35.17
N ALA A 219 3.99 10.48 -34.76
CA ALA A 219 4.69 10.50 -33.48
C ALA A 219 5.83 11.52 -33.49
N THR A 220 6.13 12.13 -32.33
CA THR A 220 7.27 13.03 -32.16
C THR A 220 8.24 12.51 -31.10
N ILE A 221 9.53 12.47 -31.42
CA ILE A 221 10.64 12.22 -30.51
C ILE A 221 11.56 13.44 -30.55
N GLU A 222 11.77 14.09 -29.40
CA GLU A 222 12.75 15.14 -29.18
C GLU A 222 13.76 14.65 -28.12
N ALA A 223 15.02 14.49 -28.52
CA ALA A 223 16.09 13.98 -27.67
C ALA A 223 17.25 14.98 -27.56
N GLY A 224 17.75 15.19 -26.33
CA GLY A 224 19.00 15.94 -26.10
C GLY A 224 20.26 15.08 -26.36
N GLY A 225 20.11 13.77 -26.55
CA GLY A 225 21.15 12.86 -26.99
C GLY A 225 20.74 12.07 -28.23
N SER A 226 21.50 11.03 -28.58
CA SER A 226 21.20 10.23 -29.77
C SER A 226 19.86 9.50 -29.71
N VAL A 227 19.25 9.24 -30.87
CA VAL A 227 18.03 8.44 -31.01
C VAL A 227 18.37 7.16 -31.76
N GLU A 228 17.99 6.01 -31.21
CA GLU A 228 18.11 4.71 -31.88
C GLU A 228 16.73 4.08 -32.01
N VAL A 229 16.37 3.64 -33.22
CA VAL A 229 15.10 2.95 -33.50
C VAL A 229 15.39 1.58 -34.08
N GLY A 230 14.94 0.53 -33.39
CA GLY A 230 15.13 -0.86 -33.78
C GLY A 230 14.10 -1.38 -34.80
N GLY A 231 12.96 -0.71 -34.93
CA GLY A 231 11.87 -1.05 -35.84
C GLY A 231 11.68 -0.05 -37.00
N VAL A 232 10.45 0.04 -37.48
CA VAL A 232 10.08 0.90 -38.61
C VAL A 232 9.71 2.29 -38.13
N VAL A 233 10.23 3.31 -38.80
CA VAL A 233 9.81 4.71 -38.63
C VAL A 233 8.83 5.06 -39.74
N TRP A 234 7.56 5.34 -39.39
CA TRP A 234 6.56 5.88 -40.33
C TRP A 234 6.73 7.39 -40.48
N ALA A 235 5.72 8.14 -40.93
CA ALA A 235 5.80 9.60 -41.10
C ALA A 235 5.79 10.35 -39.74
N ALA A 236 6.81 10.07 -38.94
CA ALA A 236 7.09 10.62 -37.63
C ALA A 236 8.11 11.77 -37.70
N LYS A 237 8.17 12.55 -36.62
CA LYS A 237 9.15 13.62 -36.43
C LYS A 237 10.18 13.18 -35.38
N ILE A 238 11.46 13.13 -35.77
CA ILE A 238 12.56 12.82 -34.85
C ILE A 238 13.54 13.99 -34.88
N GLU A 239 13.74 14.62 -33.72
CA GLU A 239 14.71 15.69 -33.49
C GLU A 239 15.70 15.23 -32.40
N SER A 240 16.99 15.40 -32.68
CA SER A 240 18.10 14.94 -31.83
C SER A 240 19.21 15.99 -31.85
N GLU A 241 19.80 16.27 -30.68
CA GLU A 241 21.09 17.00 -30.61
C GLU A 241 22.30 16.09 -30.87
N GLY A 242 22.09 14.76 -30.87
CA GLY A 242 23.09 13.74 -31.21
C GLY A 242 22.84 13.09 -32.58
N ASP A 243 23.25 11.83 -32.71
CA ASP A 243 23.01 11.04 -33.92
C ASP A 243 21.57 10.49 -33.96
N VAL A 244 21.08 10.16 -35.16
CA VAL A 244 19.82 9.45 -35.42
C VAL A 244 20.08 8.31 -36.40
#